data_AF-F4RHP7-F1
#
_entry.id   AF-F4RHP7-F1
#
_cell.length_a   1.000
_cell.length_b   1.000
_cell.length_c   1.000
_cell.angle_alpha   90.00
_cell.angle_beta   90.00
_cell.angle_gamma   90.00
#
_symmetry.space_group_name_H-M   'P 1'
#
loop_
_entity.id
_entity.type
_entity.pdbx_description
1 polymer ?
#
loop_
_entity_poly.entity_id
_entity_poly.type
_entity_poly.pdbx_seq_one_letter_code
_entity_poly.pdbx_strand_id
1 'polypeptide(L)'
;TSFEADKVKSTLRQFVRDWSVLGASEREACYEPMLVALDSYTEQLLPKIIDRRQIRVLVPGCGLGRLAWEVADRGTILPFTISGYVSQGNESSYHMIMASNLVLNNAICLDQWSIYPFVHSLSNQTCQEDLLSEVKFPDRLSSNEFNAEDFGISMGDFTEIFTKPEEKDNWDVILTCFFIDTAKNIVEYLRTIHHLLKPGGMWVNLGPTLWHYEGSSNPMDTSIELDVNEIKALCQQMGFELDPNYVRIL
;
A
#
# COMPACT_ATOMS: atom_id res chain seq x y z
N THR A 1 -16.45 9.46 -18.71
CA THR A 1 -16.29 10.94 -18.62
C THR A 1 -14.80 11.26 -18.66
N SER A 2 -14.39 12.53 -18.71
CA SER A 2 -12.96 12.90 -18.64
C SER A 2 -12.28 12.37 -17.36
N PHE A 3 -12.99 12.44 -16.23
CA PHE A 3 -12.55 11.90 -14.94
C PHE A 3 -12.20 10.41 -14.99
N GLU A 4 -13.07 9.57 -15.57
CA GLU A 4 -12.80 8.14 -15.73
C GLU A 4 -11.56 7.89 -16.60
N ALA A 5 -11.39 8.66 -17.68
CA ALA A 5 -10.22 8.53 -18.54
C ALA A 5 -8.93 8.87 -17.78
N ASP A 6 -8.95 9.84 -16.87
CA ASP A 6 -7.79 10.18 -16.04
C ASP A 6 -7.48 9.09 -15.00
N LYS A 7 -8.50 8.42 -14.44
CA LYS A 7 -8.31 7.25 -13.59
C LYS A 7 -7.70 6.07 -14.35
N VAL A 8 -8.13 5.82 -15.59
CA VAL A 8 -7.51 4.81 -16.46
C VAL A 8 -6.04 5.14 -16.73
N LYS A 9 -5.72 6.39 -17.09
CA LYS A 9 -4.33 6.85 -17.30
C LYS A 9 -3.47 6.65 -16.04
N SER A 10 -4.01 6.95 -14.86
CA SER A 10 -3.33 6.72 -13.58
C SER A 10 -3.07 5.23 -13.35
N THR A 11 -4.06 4.39 -13.63
CA THR A 11 -3.95 2.93 -13.49
C THR A 11 -2.86 2.35 -14.39
N LEU A 12 -2.74 2.84 -15.63
CA LEU A 12 -1.64 2.45 -16.55
C LEU A 12 -0.26 2.79 -15.96
N ARG A 13 -0.11 3.95 -15.33
CA ARG A 13 1.15 4.32 -14.65
C ARG A 13 1.39 3.47 -13.40
N GLN A 14 0.33 3.05 -12.71
CA GLN A 14 0.44 2.19 -11.53
C GLN A 14 1.00 0.81 -11.89
N PHE A 15 0.72 0.25 -13.07
CA PHE A 15 1.39 -0.97 -13.55
C PHE A 15 2.90 -0.80 -13.66
N VAL A 16 3.37 0.38 -14.09
CA VAL A 16 4.81 0.69 -14.16
C VAL A 16 5.42 0.62 -12.76
N ARG A 17 4.81 1.34 -11.80
CA ARG A 17 5.28 1.39 -10.41
C ARG A 17 5.28 0.00 -9.77
N ASP A 18 4.15 -0.70 -9.81
CA ASP A 18 3.95 -1.91 -8.99
C ASP A 18 4.43 -3.20 -9.63
N TRP A 19 4.46 -3.31 -10.95
CA TRP A 19 4.64 -4.61 -11.63
C TRP A 19 5.58 -4.57 -12.83
N SER A 20 6.33 -3.50 -13.04
CA SER A 20 7.38 -3.46 -14.06
C SER A 20 8.76 -3.31 -13.45
N VAL A 21 9.78 -3.72 -14.19
CA VAL A 21 11.19 -3.49 -13.83
C VAL A 21 11.52 -2.00 -13.73
N LEU A 22 10.83 -1.13 -14.49
CA LEU A 22 11.07 0.31 -14.46
C LEU A 22 10.65 0.95 -13.13
N GLY A 23 9.66 0.37 -12.45
CA GLY A 23 9.22 0.83 -11.13
C GLY A 23 10.11 0.37 -9.98
N ALA A 24 11.12 -0.47 -10.23
CA ALA A 24 11.89 -1.13 -9.16
C ALA A 24 12.56 -0.15 -8.19
N SER A 25 13.21 0.91 -8.71
CA SER A 25 13.86 1.92 -7.86
C SER A 25 12.86 2.73 -7.02
N GLU A 26 11.68 2.98 -7.57
CA GLU A 26 10.61 3.69 -6.84
C GLU A 26 10.05 2.80 -5.71
N ARG A 27 9.88 1.50 -5.97
CA ARG A 27 9.50 0.53 -4.95
C ARG A 27 10.59 0.35 -3.90
N GLU A 28 11.87 0.29 -4.27
CA GLU A 28 12.98 0.22 -3.31
C GLU A 28 12.98 1.45 -2.38
N ALA A 29 12.71 2.64 -2.91
CA ALA A 29 12.64 3.86 -2.10
C ALA A 29 11.39 3.92 -1.19
N CYS A 30 10.28 3.27 -1.58
CA CYS A 30 9.00 3.40 -0.87
C CYS A 30 8.64 2.18 -0.02
N TYR A 31 8.79 0.96 -0.55
CA TYR A 31 8.34 -0.28 0.08
C TYR A 31 9.41 -0.85 1.00
N GLU A 32 10.69 -0.83 0.59
CA GLU A 32 11.77 -1.43 1.38
C GLU A 32 11.88 -0.86 2.81
N PRO A 33 11.81 0.47 3.05
CA PRO A 33 11.86 1.01 4.41
C PRO A 33 10.73 0.48 5.31
N MET A 34 9.53 0.29 4.74
CA MET A 34 8.37 -0.19 5.47
C MET A 34 8.51 -1.68 5.81
N LEU A 35 9.03 -2.46 4.87
CA LEU A 35 9.25 -3.88 5.05
C LEU A 35 10.41 -4.17 6.03
N VAL A 36 11.47 -3.36 6.02
CA VAL A 36 12.55 -3.42 7.04
C VAL A 36 12.02 -3.11 8.43
N ALA A 37 11.13 -2.11 8.56
CA ALA A 37 10.48 -1.81 9.83
C ALA A 37 9.64 -3.00 10.33
N LEU A 38 8.88 -3.66 9.44
CA LEU A 38 8.10 -4.86 9.74
C LEU A 38 9.00 -6.03 10.23
N ASP A 39 10.11 -6.29 9.55
CA ASP A 39 11.07 -7.32 9.98
C ASP A 39 11.64 -6.99 11.36
N SER A 40 12.08 -5.74 11.58
CA SER A 40 12.63 -5.27 12.85
C SER A 40 11.63 -5.40 14.01
N TYR A 41 10.36 -5.06 13.77
CA TYR A 41 9.28 -5.26 14.74
C TYR A 41 9.12 -6.73 15.11
N THR A 42 9.14 -7.61 14.11
CA THR A 42 8.97 -9.05 14.31
C THR A 42 10.15 -9.65 15.10
N GLU A 43 11.37 -9.20 14.81
CA GLU A 43 12.58 -9.63 15.52
C GLU A 43 12.53 -9.26 17.01
N GLN A 44 12.00 -8.08 17.36
CA GLN A 44 11.83 -7.65 18.76
C GLN A 44 10.83 -8.51 19.54
N LEU A 45 9.91 -9.19 18.86
CA LEU A 45 8.94 -10.09 19.47
C LEU A 45 9.53 -11.49 19.74
N LEU A 46 10.74 -11.80 19.26
CA LEU A 46 11.39 -13.08 19.55
C LEU A 46 11.74 -13.20 21.04
N PRO A 47 11.60 -14.40 21.65
CA PRO A 47 11.21 -15.67 21.04
C PRO A 47 9.70 -15.96 21.09
N LYS A 48 8.85 -14.96 21.40
CA LYS A 48 7.39 -15.17 21.56
C LYS A 48 6.72 -15.58 20.25
N ILE A 49 7.23 -15.08 19.14
CA ILE A 49 6.79 -15.43 17.78
C ILE A 49 7.74 -16.46 17.21
N ILE A 50 7.20 -17.57 16.71
CA ILE A 50 8.01 -18.67 16.14
C ILE A 50 7.78 -18.77 14.63
N ASP A 51 6.63 -18.25 14.16
CA ASP A 51 6.21 -18.25 12.76
C ASP A 51 5.71 -16.85 12.38
N ARG A 52 6.22 -16.29 11.28
CA ARG A 52 5.84 -14.96 10.77
C ARG A 52 4.36 -14.88 10.40
N ARG A 53 3.70 -16.01 10.09
CA ARG A 53 2.24 -16.06 9.88
C ARG A 53 1.41 -15.69 11.11
N GLN A 54 2.02 -15.68 12.29
CA GLN A 54 1.35 -15.19 13.51
C GLN A 54 1.15 -13.67 13.50
N ILE A 55 1.81 -12.95 12.59
CA ILE A 55 1.75 -11.50 12.43
C ILE A 55 0.83 -11.18 11.24
N ARG A 56 -0.26 -10.47 11.52
CA ARG A 56 -1.23 -9.98 10.53
C ARG A 56 -0.91 -8.54 10.16
N VAL A 57 -0.76 -8.29 8.87
CA VAL A 57 -0.41 -6.99 8.29
C VAL A 57 -1.52 -6.49 7.38
N LEU A 58 -2.01 -5.28 7.62
CA LEU A 58 -2.96 -4.60 6.75
C LEU A 58 -2.25 -3.53 5.91
N VAL A 59 -2.61 -3.44 4.63
CA VAL A 59 -2.12 -2.41 3.69
C VAL A 59 -3.32 -1.65 3.10
N PRO A 60 -3.79 -0.57 3.75
CA PRO A 60 -4.86 0.27 3.22
C PRO A 60 -4.42 1.03 1.96
N GLY A 61 -5.31 1.19 0.99
CA GLY A 61 -5.02 1.83 -0.30
C GLY A 61 -3.93 1.08 -1.07
N CYS A 62 -4.06 -0.25 -1.18
CA CYS A 62 -2.98 -1.09 -1.70
C CYS A 62 -2.72 -0.94 -3.21
N GLY A 63 -3.54 -0.18 -3.96
CA GLY A 63 -3.36 0.01 -5.40
C GLY A 63 -3.41 -1.32 -6.14
N LEU A 64 -2.34 -1.67 -6.86
CA LEU A 64 -2.26 -2.96 -7.56
C LEU A 64 -1.79 -4.12 -6.68
N GLY A 65 -1.65 -3.89 -5.38
CA GLY A 65 -1.41 -4.93 -4.37
C GLY A 65 0.06 -5.35 -4.22
N ARG A 66 1.01 -4.67 -4.87
CA ARG A 66 2.43 -5.08 -4.84
C ARG A 66 3.04 -5.07 -3.44
N LEU A 67 2.83 -4.01 -2.65
CA LEU A 67 3.36 -3.94 -1.28
C LEU A 67 2.74 -5.05 -0.41
N ALA A 68 1.43 -5.24 -0.48
CA ALA A 68 0.74 -6.29 0.26
C ALA A 68 1.22 -7.70 -0.17
N TRP A 69 1.49 -7.89 -1.46
CA TRP A 69 2.07 -9.11 -1.98
C TRP A 69 3.51 -9.32 -1.48
N GLU A 70 4.36 -8.29 -1.48
CA GLU A 70 5.73 -8.40 -0.95
C GLU A 70 5.74 -8.71 0.55
N VAL A 71 4.76 -8.24 1.32
CA VAL A 71 4.60 -8.64 2.73
C VAL A 71 4.29 -10.14 2.85
N ALA A 72 3.43 -10.69 2.00
CA ALA A 72 3.15 -12.12 1.99
C ALA A 72 4.36 -12.94 1.50
N ASP A 73 5.08 -12.43 0.51
CA ASP A 73 6.28 -13.05 -0.10
C ASP A 73 7.57 -12.86 0.71
N ARG A 74 7.54 -12.05 1.78
CA ARG A 74 8.69 -11.78 2.67
C ARG A 74 9.14 -13.04 3.41
N GLY A 75 9.94 -13.87 2.76
CA GLY A 75 10.62 -15.02 3.34
C GLY A 75 12.11 -14.76 3.53
N THR A 76 12.61 -14.88 4.77
CA THR A 76 14.05 -15.12 5.01
C THR A 76 14.26 -16.58 5.38
N ILE A 77 15.31 -17.16 4.78
CA ILE A 77 15.80 -18.52 4.91
C ILE A 77 16.00 -18.90 6.39
N LEU A 78 14.96 -19.43 7.03
CA LEU A 78 15.19 -20.46 8.04
C LEU A 78 15.09 -21.80 7.31
N PRO A 79 16.04 -22.73 7.50
CA PRO A 79 16.21 -23.91 6.65
C PRO A 79 15.00 -24.87 6.60
N PHE A 80 13.89 -24.57 7.29
CA PHE A 80 12.72 -25.43 7.38
C PHE A 80 11.35 -24.70 7.43
N THR A 81 11.27 -23.38 7.23
CA THR A 81 9.98 -22.65 7.24
C THR A 81 9.85 -21.71 6.04
N ILE A 82 8.98 -22.07 5.08
CA ILE A 82 8.60 -21.24 3.93
C ILE A 82 7.28 -20.56 4.30
N SER A 83 7.34 -19.41 4.96
CA SER A 83 6.14 -18.58 5.06
C SER A 83 6.47 -17.14 5.44
N GLY A 84 5.94 -16.18 4.68
CA GLY A 84 5.97 -14.78 5.03
C GLY A 84 4.87 -14.42 6.04
N TYR A 85 4.42 -13.18 5.99
CA TYR A 85 3.40 -12.65 6.88
C TYR A 85 1.99 -12.93 6.35
N VAL A 86 0.99 -12.95 7.23
CA VAL A 86 -0.41 -12.87 6.79
C VAL A 86 -0.67 -11.43 6.36
N SER A 87 -1.01 -11.23 5.09
CA SER A 87 -1.12 -9.90 4.47
C SER A 87 -2.49 -9.67 3.87
N GLN A 88 -3.09 -8.53 4.18
CA GLN A 88 -4.34 -8.10 3.54
C GLN A 88 -4.17 -6.70 2.96
N GLY A 89 -4.40 -6.55 1.66
CA GLY A 89 -4.62 -5.26 1.04
C GLY A 89 -6.05 -4.78 1.21
N ASN A 90 -6.28 -3.47 1.15
CA ASN A 90 -7.61 -2.89 0.99
C ASN A 90 -7.59 -1.83 -0.12
N GLU A 91 -8.59 -1.88 -0.99
CA GLU A 91 -8.72 -0.94 -2.10
C GLU A 91 -10.20 -0.66 -2.39
N SER A 92 -10.52 0.60 -2.73
CA SER A 92 -11.89 1.04 -3.03
C SER A 92 -12.11 1.32 -4.52
N SER A 93 -11.04 1.60 -5.27
CA SER A 93 -11.09 1.88 -6.71
C SER A 93 -11.25 0.59 -7.52
N TYR A 94 -12.39 0.47 -8.20
CA TYR A 94 -12.62 -0.62 -9.17
C TYR A 94 -11.53 -0.73 -10.24
N HIS A 95 -10.92 0.38 -10.66
CA HIS A 95 -9.83 0.37 -11.63
C HIS A 95 -8.60 -0.38 -11.09
N MET A 96 -8.22 -0.07 -9.84
CA MET A 96 -7.09 -0.71 -9.18
C MET A 96 -7.39 -2.17 -8.88
N ILE A 97 -8.59 -2.50 -8.43
CA ILE A 97 -9.00 -3.89 -8.16
C ILE A 97 -8.97 -4.74 -9.43
N MET A 98 -9.57 -4.26 -10.52
CA MET A 98 -9.54 -5.00 -11.80
C MET A 98 -8.12 -5.18 -12.31
N ALA A 99 -7.28 -4.15 -12.23
CA ALA A 99 -5.88 -4.20 -12.64
C ALA A 99 -5.03 -5.12 -11.73
N SER A 100 -5.26 -5.11 -10.42
CA SER A 100 -4.60 -6.02 -9.47
C SER A 100 -4.96 -7.48 -9.76
N ASN A 101 -6.24 -7.76 -10.04
CA ASN A 101 -6.71 -9.10 -10.38
C ASN A 101 -6.10 -9.63 -11.69
N LEU A 102 -5.85 -8.75 -12.67
CA LEU A 102 -5.12 -9.12 -13.89
C LEU A 102 -3.74 -9.68 -13.53
N VAL A 103 -2.98 -8.98 -12.69
CA VAL A 103 -1.61 -9.39 -12.35
C VAL A 103 -1.60 -10.57 -11.38
N LEU A 104 -2.30 -10.46 -10.26
CA LEU A 104 -2.22 -11.41 -9.15
C LEU A 104 -2.82 -12.77 -9.49
N ASN A 105 -3.87 -12.80 -10.34
CA ASN A 105 -4.63 -14.03 -10.59
C ASN A 105 -4.57 -14.53 -12.04
N ASN A 106 -4.08 -13.73 -13.00
CA ASN A 106 -4.08 -14.12 -14.42
C ASN A 106 -2.69 -14.08 -15.08
N ALA A 107 -1.65 -13.68 -14.36
CA ALA A 107 -0.27 -13.76 -14.86
C ALA A 107 0.24 -15.20 -14.76
N ILE A 108 0.71 -15.75 -15.88
CA ILE A 108 1.27 -17.10 -15.98
C ILE A 108 2.75 -17.09 -16.37
N CYS A 109 3.27 -15.97 -16.89
CA CYS A 109 4.68 -15.76 -17.14
C CYS A 109 5.09 -14.29 -16.90
N LEU A 110 6.39 -14.05 -16.76
CA LEU A 110 6.94 -12.70 -16.68
C LEU A 110 6.73 -11.97 -18.00
N ASP A 111 6.59 -10.65 -17.93
CA ASP A 111 6.46 -9.76 -19.11
C ASP A 111 5.34 -10.18 -20.08
N GLN A 112 4.27 -10.79 -19.54
CA GLN A 112 3.16 -11.34 -20.31
C GLN A 112 2.39 -10.28 -21.10
N TRP A 113 2.29 -9.06 -20.57
CA TRP A 113 1.57 -7.96 -21.19
C TRP A 113 2.46 -6.74 -21.39
N SER A 114 2.05 -5.91 -22.35
CA SER A 114 2.70 -4.66 -22.68
C SER A 114 1.69 -3.50 -22.65
N ILE A 115 2.13 -2.34 -22.17
CA ILE A 115 1.39 -1.08 -22.20
C ILE A 115 2.28 0.07 -22.68
N TYR A 116 1.66 1.18 -23.06
CA TYR A 116 2.32 2.42 -23.44
C TYR A 116 1.86 3.55 -22.51
N PRO A 117 2.37 3.62 -21.27
CA PRO A 117 1.82 4.43 -20.19
C PRO A 117 2.12 5.93 -20.33
N PHE A 118 2.93 6.34 -21.31
CA PHE A 118 3.39 7.73 -21.45
C PHE A 118 2.70 8.50 -22.58
N VAL A 119 1.97 7.82 -23.48
CA VAL A 119 1.41 8.39 -24.73
C VAL A 119 0.48 9.60 -24.53
N HIS A 120 -0.10 9.76 -23.34
CA HIS A 120 -0.97 10.89 -22.98
C HIS A 120 -0.22 12.08 -22.38
N SER A 121 1.10 11.99 -22.18
CA SER A 121 1.92 13.00 -21.48
C SER A 121 2.77 13.78 -22.48
N LEU A 122 2.17 14.68 -23.27
CA LEU A 122 2.87 15.40 -24.35
C LEU A 122 3.86 16.47 -23.84
N SER A 123 3.77 16.85 -22.58
CA SER A 123 4.70 17.80 -21.94
C SER A 123 5.95 17.09 -21.41
N ASN A 124 7.07 17.82 -21.33
CA ASN A 124 8.35 17.35 -20.80
C ASN A 124 8.94 16.12 -21.53
N GLN A 125 8.59 15.93 -22.81
CA GLN A 125 9.17 14.88 -23.64
C GLN A 125 10.52 15.32 -24.20
N THR A 126 11.55 14.49 -24.03
CA THR A 126 12.86 14.75 -24.61
C THR A 126 12.99 14.20 -26.03
N CYS A 127 12.29 13.09 -26.33
CA CYS A 127 12.21 12.48 -27.65
C CYS A 127 10.87 11.76 -27.85
N GLN A 128 10.59 11.34 -29.10
CA GLN A 128 9.33 10.64 -29.43
C GLN A 128 9.37 9.18 -28.95
N GLU A 129 10.56 8.62 -28.84
CA GLU A 129 10.81 7.26 -28.38
C GLU A 129 10.40 7.09 -26.90
N ASP A 130 10.62 8.10 -26.06
CA ASP A 130 10.16 8.12 -24.66
C ASP A 130 8.62 8.08 -24.57
N LEU A 131 7.95 8.88 -25.40
CA LEU A 131 6.49 8.95 -25.47
C LEU A 131 5.87 7.60 -25.87
N LEU A 132 6.52 6.90 -26.79
CA LEU A 132 6.09 5.60 -27.34
C LEU A 132 6.78 4.40 -26.67
N SER A 133 7.38 4.59 -25.49
CA SER A 133 8.06 3.52 -24.78
C SER A 133 7.08 2.43 -24.33
N GLU A 134 7.36 1.20 -24.76
CA GLU A 134 6.66 0.00 -24.31
C GLU A 134 7.14 -0.39 -22.92
N VAL A 135 6.20 -0.65 -22.00
CA VAL A 135 6.50 -1.20 -20.67
C VAL A 135 5.83 -2.56 -20.53
N LYS A 136 6.62 -3.56 -20.15
CA LYS A 136 6.15 -4.94 -19.92
C LYS A 136 5.93 -5.23 -18.44
N PHE A 137 4.97 -6.12 -18.17
CA PHE A 137 4.61 -6.57 -16.83
C PHE A 137 3.95 -7.97 -16.88
N PRO A 138 3.96 -8.75 -15.78
CA PRO A 138 4.60 -8.42 -14.51
C PRO A 138 6.07 -8.84 -14.42
N ASP A 139 6.86 -8.13 -13.60
CA ASP A 139 8.27 -8.44 -13.28
C ASP A 139 8.45 -9.50 -12.18
N ARG A 140 7.34 -9.89 -11.55
CA ARG A 140 7.21 -10.97 -10.58
C ARG A 140 5.90 -11.71 -10.82
N LEU A 141 5.89 -13.02 -10.56
CA LEU A 141 4.67 -13.81 -10.55
C LEU A 141 4.15 -13.91 -9.13
N SER A 142 2.84 -13.85 -8.96
CA SER A 142 2.23 -14.25 -7.69
C SER A 142 2.52 -15.73 -7.47
N SER A 143 3.04 -16.09 -6.29
CA SER A 143 3.31 -17.50 -5.99
C SER A 143 1.97 -18.26 -5.94
N ASN A 144 1.95 -19.48 -6.49
CA ASN A 144 0.80 -20.38 -6.31
C ASN A 144 0.75 -20.97 -4.88
N GLU A 145 1.65 -20.55 -3.99
CA GLU A 145 1.81 -21.08 -2.64
C GLU A 145 1.02 -20.29 -1.60
N PHE A 146 0.56 -19.07 -1.92
CA PHE A 146 -0.33 -18.33 -1.04
C PHE A 146 -1.73 -18.94 -1.08
N ASN A 147 -2.19 -19.44 0.07
CA ASN A 147 -3.61 -19.71 0.23
C ASN A 147 -4.34 -18.37 0.49
N ALA A 148 -5.66 -18.36 0.30
CA ALA A 148 -6.48 -17.16 0.52
C ALA A 148 -6.41 -16.63 1.97
N GLU A 149 -5.90 -17.43 2.91
CA GLU A 149 -5.67 -17.05 4.31
C GLU A 149 -4.35 -16.29 4.51
N ASP A 150 -3.37 -16.45 3.62
CA ASP A 150 -2.05 -15.83 3.72
C ASP A 150 -2.00 -14.47 3.01
N PHE A 151 -2.74 -14.33 1.90
CA PHE A 151 -2.77 -13.10 1.10
C PHE A 151 -4.15 -12.85 0.47
N GLY A 152 -4.64 -11.61 0.58
CA GLY A 152 -5.89 -11.21 -0.08
C GLY A 152 -6.08 -9.69 -0.16
N ILE A 153 -7.09 -9.25 -0.92
CA ILE A 153 -7.47 -7.84 -1.04
C ILE A 153 -8.97 -7.68 -0.70
N SER A 154 -9.28 -6.84 0.28
CA SER A 154 -10.64 -6.41 0.59
C SER A 154 -11.07 -5.24 -0.27
N MET A 155 -12.16 -5.42 -1.01
CA MET A 155 -12.79 -4.38 -1.82
C MET A 155 -13.75 -3.54 -0.99
N GLY A 156 -13.52 -2.22 -0.94
CA GLY A 156 -14.42 -1.25 -0.34
C GLY A 156 -13.69 -0.11 0.35
N ASP A 157 -14.45 0.85 0.88
CA ASP A 157 -13.88 1.97 1.63
C ASP A 157 -13.24 1.49 2.95
N PHE A 158 -12.07 2.05 3.26
CA PHE A 158 -11.28 1.69 4.43
C PHE A 158 -12.06 1.90 5.73
N THR A 159 -12.70 3.05 5.91
CA THR A 159 -13.40 3.35 7.17
C THR A 159 -14.72 2.58 7.25
N GLU A 160 -15.39 2.29 6.14
CA GLU A 160 -16.60 1.47 6.15
C GLU A 160 -16.34 0.00 6.52
N ILE A 161 -15.24 -0.58 6.02
CA ILE A 161 -14.90 -1.98 6.32
C ILE A 161 -14.34 -2.10 7.74
N PHE A 162 -13.42 -1.22 8.10
CA PHE A 162 -12.52 -1.43 9.23
C PHE A 162 -12.87 -0.66 10.52
N THR A 163 -14.00 0.07 10.56
CA THR A 163 -14.52 0.66 11.81
C THR A 163 -15.48 -0.27 12.57
N LYS A 164 -15.77 -1.44 12.01
CA LYS A 164 -16.71 -2.39 12.64
C LYS A 164 -16.13 -2.92 13.96
N PRO A 165 -16.98 -3.21 14.97
CA PRO A 165 -16.50 -3.70 16.26
C PRO A 165 -15.66 -4.97 16.19
N GLU A 166 -15.96 -5.86 15.24
CA GLU A 166 -15.23 -7.11 15.01
C GLU A 166 -13.80 -6.92 14.49
N GLU A 167 -13.48 -5.75 13.92
CA GLU A 167 -12.15 -5.43 13.40
C GLU A 167 -11.21 -4.88 14.47
N LYS A 168 -11.73 -4.61 15.68
CA LYS A 168 -10.95 -4.05 16.77
C LYS A 168 -9.82 -4.99 17.19
N ASP A 169 -8.62 -4.44 17.41
CA ASP A 169 -7.45 -5.17 17.92
C ASP A 169 -7.13 -6.45 17.10
N ASN A 170 -7.32 -6.43 15.79
CA ASN A 170 -7.10 -7.59 14.91
C ASN A 170 -5.76 -7.59 14.17
N TRP A 171 -5.09 -6.44 14.12
CA TRP A 171 -3.93 -6.22 13.26
C TRP A 171 -2.66 -5.99 14.10
N ASP A 172 -1.58 -6.70 13.77
CA ASP A 172 -0.28 -6.52 14.42
C ASP A 172 0.46 -5.34 13.81
N VAL A 173 0.38 -5.19 12.48
CA VAL A 173 1.02 -4.09 11.74
C VAL A 173 0.07 -3.49 10.71
N ILE A 174 0.10 -2.18 10.55
CA ILE A 174 -0.56 -1.46 9.45
C ILE A 174 0.49 -0.68 8.66
N LEU A 175 0.48 -0.84 7.33
CA LEU A 175 1.39 -0.14 6.42
C LEU A 175 0.57 0.79 5.51
N THR A 176 0.75 2.11 5.65
CA THR A 176 0.12 3.10 4.76
C THR A 176 1.16 3.72 3.84
N CYS A 177 1.06 3.48 2.54
CA CYS A 177 2.00 3.99 1.52
C CYS A 177 1.24 4.91 0.55
N PHE A 178 1.52 6.21 0.55
CA PHE A 178 0.80 7.21 -0.26
C PHE A 178 -0.74 7.14 -0.10
N PHE A 179 -1.20 6.99 1.15
CA PHE A 179 -2.60 6.71 1.46
C PHE A 179 -3.27 7.75 2.36
N ILE A 180 -2.58 8.22 3.41
CA ILE A 180 -3.27 9.02 4.44
C ILE A 180 -3.82 10.35 3.93
N ASP A 181 -3.21 10.90 2.88
CA ASP A 181 -3.61 12.12 2.20
C ASP A 181 -4.80 11.93 1.24
N THR A 182 -5.27 10.70 1.05
CA THR A 182 -6.53 10.41 0.35
C THR A 182 -7.76 10.61 1.24
N ALA A 183 -7.59 10.91 2.52
CA ALA A 183 -8.71 11.09 3.45
C ALA A 183 -9.46 12.39 3.20
N LYS A 184 -10.80 12.34 3.26
CA LYS A 184 -11.63 13.55 3.49
C LYS A 184 -11.42 14.12 4.89
N ASN A 185 -11.21 13.21 5.84
CA ASN A 185 -10.99 13.51 7.24
C ASN A 185 -9.88 12.60 7.78
N ILE A 186 -8.65 13.13 7.84
CA ILE A 186 -7.50 12.38 8.36
C ILE A 186 -7.72 11.86 9.80
N VAL A 187 -8.51 12.57 10.61
CA VAL A 187 -8.81 12.15 11.99
C VAL A 187 -9.55 10.81 12.03
N GLU A 188 -10.42 10.54 11.04
CA GLU A 188 -11.12 9.26 10.91
C GLU A 188 -10.17 8.12 10.53
N TYR A 189 -9.23 8.37 9.63
CA TYR A 189 -8.20 7.39 9.28
C TYR A 189 -7.35 7.05 10.51
N LEU A 190 -6.86 8.06 11.25
CA LEU A 190 -6.04 7.84 12.46
C LEU A 190 -6.81 7.07 13.54
N ARG A 191 -8.09 7.39 13.76
CA ARG A 191 -8.95 6.65 14.70
C ARG A 191 -9.16 5.21 14.26
N THR A 192 -9.35 4.98 12.96
CA THR A 192 -9.55 3.64 12.40
C THR A 192 -8.27 2.80 12.55
N ILE A 193 -7.10 3.37 12.20
CA ILE A 193 -5.80 2.73 12.40
C ILE A 193 -5.59 2.36 13.88
N HIS A 194 -5.89 3.27 14.80
CA HIS A 194 -5.77 3.00 16.24
C HIS A 194 -6.76 1.91 16.72
N HIS A 195 -7.98 1.89 16.20
CA HIS A 195 -8.99 0.87 16.52
C HIS A 195 -8.57 -0.53 16.06
N LEU A 196 -7.93 -0.61 14.89
CA LEU A 196 -7.53 -1.87 14.26
C LEU A 196 -6.32 -2.53 14.92
N LEU A 197 -5.38 -1.73 15.42
CA LEU A 197 -4.13 -2.23 15.97
C LEU A 197 -4.32 -2.89 17.32
N LYS A 198 -3.74 -4.07 17.48
CA LYS A 198 -3.59 -4.72 18.78
C LYS A 198 -2.79 -3.82 19.73
N PRO A 199 -2.95 -3.96 21.05
CA PRO A 199 -2.02 -3.37 22.01
C PRO A 199 -0.57 -3.79 21.71
N GLY A 200 0.31 -2.81 21.50
CA GLY A 200 1.69 -3.05 21.08
C GLY A 200 1.88 -3.34 19.58
N GLY A 201 0.83 -3.15 18.77
CA GLY A 201 0.92 -3.16 17.32
C GLY A 201 1.65 -1.93 16.78
N MET A 202 2.08 -2.02 15.52
CA MET A 202 2.87 -0.99 14.86
C MET A 202 2.15 -0.40 13.65
N TRP A 203 2.20 0.93 13.50
CA TRP A 203 1.81 1.60 12.27
C TRP A 203 3.02 2.23 11.60
N VAL A 204 3.23 1.90 10.33
CA VAL A 204 4.25 2.50 9.49
C VAL A 204 3.58 3.30 8.38
N ASN A 205 3.94 4.58 8.27
CA ASN A 205 3.45 5.48 7.24
C ASN A 205 4.59 6.03 6.38
N LEU A 206 4.44 5.96 5.07
CA LEU A 206 5.34 6.59 4.11
C LEU A 206 4.52 7.25 2.99
N GLY A 207 4.67 8.57 2.83
CA GLY A 207 3.96 9.30 1.79
C GLY A 207 3.96 10.80 2.06
N PRO A 208 3.49 11.59 1.09
CA PRO A 208 3.33 13.03 1.24
C PRO A 208 2.06 13.37 2.05
N THR A 209 1.83 14.67 2.20
CA THR A 209 0.54 15.24 2.63
C THR A 209 -0.06 16.04 1.46
N LEU A 210 -0.28 15.37 0.32
CA LEU A 210 -0.90 15.95 -0.88
C LEU A 210 -2.41 15.67 -0.85
N TRP A 211 -3.15 16.51 -0.13
CA TRP A 211 -4.55 16.25 0.21
C TRP A 211 -5.44 16.15 -1.02
N HIS A 212 -6.04 14.97 -1.24
CA HIS A 212 -6.77 14.65 -2.48
C HIS A 212 -7.97 15.55 -2.76
N TYR A 213 -8.57 16.10 -1.71
CA TYR A 213 -9.77 16.94 -1.77
C TYR A 213 -9.48 18.43 -1.60
N GLU A 214 -8.19 18.82 -1.50
CA GLU A 214 -7.78 20.23 -1.43
C GLU A 214 -8.30 20.98 -2.66
N GLY A 215 -9.00 22.10 -2.41
CA GLY A 215 -9.55 22.94 -3.49
C GLY A 215 -10.65 22.29 -4.32
N SER A 216 -11.24 21.17 -3.90
CA SER A 216 -12.37 20.55 -4.61
C SER A 216 -13.54 21.53 -4.74
N SER A 217 -14.08 21.67 -5.96
CA SER A 217 -15.26 22.49 -6.23
C SER A 217 -16.57 21.80 -5.85
N ASN A 218 -16.53 20.53 -5.46
CA ASN A 218 -17.70 19.76 -5.05
C ASN A 218 -18.03 20.05 -3.58
N PRO A 219 -19.19 20.65 -3.26
CA PRO A 219 -19.52 21.04 -1.88
C PRO A 219 -19.71 19.86 -0.92
N MET A 220 -19.80 18.62 -1.43
CA MET A 220 -19.85 17.40 -0.60
C MET A 220 -18.46 16.86 -0.24
N ASP A 221 -17.39 17.39 -0.83
CA ASP A 221 -16.03 17.02 -0.47
C ASP A 221 -15.57 17.89 0.69
N THR A 222 -15.46 17.28 1.86
CA THR A 222 -14.74 17.86 2.99
C THR A 222 -13.27 17.47 2.89
N SER A 223 -12.37 18.39 3.24
CA SER A 223 -10.93 18.17 3.28
C SER A 223 -10.40 18.74 4.60
N ILE A 224 -9.98 17.88 5.52
CA ILE A 224 -9.26 18.29 6.74
C ILE A 224 -7.77 18.10 6.49
N GLU A 225 -7.08 19.22 6.34
CA GLU A 225 -5.71 19.29 5.86
C GLU A 225 -4.81 19.63 7.05
N LEU A 226 -4.05 18.64 7.52
CA LEU A 226 -3.11 18.82 8.63
C LEU A 226 -1.67 18.81 8.11
N ASP A 227 -0.80 19.57 8.75
CA ASP A 227 0.63 19.40 8.53
C ASP A 227 1.17 18.15 9.27
N VAL A 228 2.41 17.75 8.95
CA VAL A 228 3.02 16.55 9.53
C VAL A 228 3.19 16.65 11.05
N ASN A 229 3.41 17.84 11.61
CA ASN A 229 3.55 18.04 13.05
C ASN A 229 2.19 17.94 13.75
N GLU A 230 1.13 18.47 13.14
CA GLU A 230 -0.25 18.33 13.63
C GLU A 230 -0.70 16.87 13.61
N ILE A 231 -0.40 16.12 12.54
CA ILE A 231 -0.65 14.67 12.48
C ILE A 231 0.07 13.96 13.64
N LYS A 232 1.38 14.23 13.83
CA LYS A 232 2.16 13.61 14.92
C LYS A 232 1.60 13.95 16.30
N ALA A 233 1.28 15.21 16.55
CA ALA A 233 0.71 15.65 17.82
C ALA A 233 -0.63 14.97 18.09
N LEU A 234 -1.47 14.83 17.06
CA LEU A 234 -2.75 14.14 17.16
C LEU A 234 -2.57 12.63 17.43
N CYS A 235 -1.61 11.98 16.78
CA CYS A 235 -1.28 10.58 17.05
C CYS A 235 -0.90 10.36 18.52
N GLN A 236 -0.07 11.23 19.08
CA GLN A 236 0.31 11.17 20.49
C GLN A 236 -0.88 11.37 21.44
N GLN A 237 -1.79 12.30 21.12
CA GLN A 237 -3.03 12.49 21.88
C GLN A 237 -3.97 11.28 21.82
N MET A 238 -3.91 10.51 20.73
CA MET A 238 -4.67 9.27 20.56
C MET A 238 -4.05 8.07 21.28
N GLY A 239 -2.82 8.19 21.79
CA GLY A 239 -2.12 7.11 22.51
C GLY A 239 -1.03 6.40 21.70
N PHE A 240 -0.70 6.87 20.50
CA PHE A 240 0.46 6.36 19.77
C PHE A 240 1.76 6.87 20.40
N GLU A 241 2.75 5.98 20.45
CA GLU A 241 4.13 6.32 20.77
C GLU A 241 4.93 6.42 19.46
N LEU A 242 5.61 7.55 19.25
CA LEU A 242 6.46 7.74 18.08
C LEU A 242 7.79 7.04 18.30
N ASP A 243 8.22 6.21 17.35
CA ASP A 243 9.55 5.59 17.38
C ASP A 243 10.63 6.70 17.38
N PRO A 244 11.50 6.81 18.39
CA PRO A 244 12.54 7.83 18.42
C PRO A 244 13.50 7.76 17.22
N ASN A 245 13.57 6.62 16.52
CA ASN A 245 14.40 6.41 15.35
C ASN A 245 13.65 6.65 14.02
N TYR A 246 12.45 7.22 14.04
CA TYR A 246 11.71 7.48 12.80
C TYR A 246 12.54 8.34 11.85
N VAL A 247 12.61 7.93 10.59
CA VAL A 247 13.35 8.66 9.56
C VAL A 247 12.37 9.51 8.76
N ARG A 248 12.66 10.80 8.63
CA ARG A 248 12.02 11.63 7.61
C ARG A 248 12.76 11.40 6.29
N ILE A 249 12.12 10.73 5.36
CA ILE A 249 12.63 10.60 3.99
C ILE A 249 12.32 11.93 3.28
N LEU A 250 13.36 12.64 2.84
CA LEU A 250 13.29 13.93 2.14
C LEU A 250 13.50 13.73 0.64
#